data_AF-A0A3B4AHV5-F1
#
_entry.id   AF-A0A3B4AHV5-F1
#
_cell.length_a   1.000
_cell.length_b   1.000
_cell.length_c   1.000
_cell.angle_alpha   90.00
_cell.angle_beta   90.00
_cell.angle_gamma   90.00
#
_symmetry.space_group_name_H-M   'P 1'
#
loop_
_entity.id
_entity.type
_entity.pdbx_description
1 polymer ?
#
loop_
_entity_poly.entity_id
_entity_poly.type
_entity_poly.pdbx_seq_one_letter_code
_entity_poly.pdbx_strand_id
1 'polypeptide(L)'
;TGKKQQKQPQIICPCHTHVQVKSPCHTHVQVKSPCHTHVQVKSPCHTHVQVKSPCHTHVKSPCHTHVQVKSPCHTHVQVKSPCHTHVQVKSPCHTHVQVKCPCHTHVQVKSPCHTHVQVKSPCHTHVQVKSPCHTHVQVKCPYQQQKTSVQETRTKPGLNQD
;
A
#
# COMPACT_ATOMS: atom_id res chain seq x y z
N THR A 1 30.86 -1.93 9.57
CA THR A 1 30.02 -0.84 10.11
C THR A 1 29.32 -0.10 8.97
N GLY A 2 28.23 -0.66 8.43
CA GLY A 2 27.51 -0.04 7.32
C GLY A 2 26.66 1.14 7.80
N LYS A 3 26.96 2.35 7.35
CA LYS A 3 26.13 3.54 7.61
C LYS A 3 24.70 3.28 7.11
N LYS A 4 23.72 3.18 8.02
CA LYS A 4 22.30 3.16 7.65
C LYS A 4 21.96 4.52 7.05
N GLN A 5 21.77 4.58 5.73
CA GLN A 5 21.27 5.79 5.08
C GLN A 5 19.79 5.98 5.42
N GLN A 6 19.43 7.20 5.83
CA GLN A 6 18.06 7.61 6.06
C GLN A 6 17.71 8.72 5.07
N LYS A 7 16.60 8.56 4.35
CA LYS A 7 16.08 9.58 3.42
C LYS A 7 14.71 10.04 3.90
N GLN A 8 14.53 11.35 4.07
CA GLN A 8 13.27 11.92 4.56
C GLN A 8 12.75 13.07 3.67
N PRO A 9 12.24 12.79 2.45
CA PRO A 9 11.63 13.82 1.62
C PRO A 9 10.31 14.33 2.22
N GLN A 10 10.18 15.65 2.24
CA GLN A 10 9.01 16.39 2.71
C GLN A 10 8.44 17.21 1.55
N ILE A 11 7.21 16.91 1.15
CA ILE A 11 6.54 17.56 0.01
C ILE A 11 5.53 18.57 0.55
N ILE A 12 5.90 19.85 0.49
CA ILE A 12 5.19 20.96 1.15
C ILE A 12 4.52 21.95 0.19
N CYS A 13 4.79 21.87 -1.11
CA CYS A 13 4.10 22.63 -2.15
C CYS A 13 3.59 21.72 -3.27
N PRO A 14 2.60 22.16 -4.06
CA PRO A 14 2.10 21.35 -5.16
C PRO A 14 3.19 21.03 -6.17
N CYS A 15 3.44 19.75 -6.42
CA CYS A 15 4.51 19.32 -7.30
C CYS A 15 4.35 17.87 -7.78
N HIS A 16 5.20 17.50 -8.74
CA HIS A 16 5.49 16.11 -9.06
C HIS A 16 6.81 15.72 -8.41
N THR A 17 6.82 14.67 -7.58
CA THR A 17 8.02 14.22 -6.86
C THR A 17 8.35 12.77 -7.22
N HIS A 18 9.59 12.53 -7.62
CA HIS A 18 10.12 11.19 -7.84
C HIS A 18 11.23 10.86 -6.83
N VAL A 19 10.99 9.90 -5.95
CA VAL A 19 11.98 9.41 -4.97
C VAL A 19 12.54 8.08 -5.45
N GLN A 20 13.84 8.05 -5.75
CA GLN A 20 14.54 6.82 -6.11
C GLN A 20 15.59 6.41 -5.04
N VAL A 21 15.54 5.14 -4.65
CA VAL A 21 16.48 4.54 -3.69
C VAL A 21 17.10 3.29 -4.31
N LYS A 22 18.44 3.28 -4.34
CA LYS A 22 19.24 2.20 -4.94
C LYS A 22 20.08 1.41 -3.93
N SER A 23 20.25 1.91 -2.71
CA SER A 23 21.01 1.29 -1.61
C SER A 23 20.08 0.93 -0.43
N PRO A 24 20.42 -0.08 0.39
CA PRO A 24 19.62 -0.40 1.57
C PRO A 24 19.48 0.82 2.49
N CYS A 25 18.24 1.18 2.82
CA CYS A 25 17.98 2.43 3.54
C CYS A 25 16.60 2.44 4.22
N HIS A 26 16.43 3.37 5.16
CA HIS A 26 15.12 3.74 5.68
C HIS A 26 14.63 5.00 4.95
N THR A 27 13.44 4.93 4.34
CA THR A 27 12.84 6.07 3.63
C THR A 27 11.56 6.49 4.33
N HIS A 28 11.44 7.76 4.68
CA HIS A 28 10.21 8.35 5.22
C HIS A 28 9.73 9.47 4.31
N VAL A 29 8.69 9.23 3.54
CA VAL A 29 8.08 10.23 2.64
C VAL A 29 6.87 10.84 3.34
N GLN A 30 6.83 12.17 3.44
CA GLN A 30 5.67 12.88 3.97
C GLN A 30 5.14 13.88 2.95
N VAL A 31 3.85 13.78 2.67
CA VAL A 31 3.12 14.60 1.71
C VAL A 31 2.13 15.47 2.49
N LYS A 32 2.31 16.80 2.42
CA LYS A 32 1.48 17.79 3.13
C LYS A 32 0.77 18.78 2.21
N SER A 33 0.99 18.70 0.90
CA SER A 33 0.37 19.54 -0.13
C SER A 33 -0.14 18.71 -1.31
N PRO A 34 -1.07 19.21 -2.14
CA PRO A 34 -1.60 18.45 -3.26
C PRO A 34 -0.51 18.06 -4.26
N CYS A 35 -0.24 16.78 -4.47
CA CYS A 35 0.90 16.38 -5.30
C CYS A 35 0.73 15.00 -5.96
N HIS A 36 1.60 14.71 -6.92
CA HIS A 36 1.80 13.38 -7.45
C HIS A 36 3.18 12.86 -7.04
N THR A 37 3.21 11.77 -6.27
CA THR A 37 4.44 11.19 -5.73
C THR A 37 4.69 9.80 -6.29
N HIS A 38 5.88 9.56 -6.82
CA HIS A 38 6.35 8.24 -7.22
C HIS A 38 7.56 7.84 -6.38
N VAL A 39 7.45 6.75 -5.62
CA VAL A 39 8.50 6.20 -4.77
C VAL A 39 8.93 4.85 -5.35
N GLN A 40 10.18 4.79 -5.81
CA GLN A 40 10.78 3.57 -6.32
C GLN A 40 12.00 3.18 -5.49
N VAL A 41 11.95 1.99 -4.92
CA VAL A 41 13.01 1.39 -4.13
C VAL A 41 13.45 0.10 -4.80
N LYS A 42 14.76 -0.03 -5.06
CA LYS A 42 15.35 -1.19 -5.76
C LYS A 42 16.09 -2.16 -4.83
N SER A 43 16.37 -1.75 -3.61
CA SER A 43 17.15 -2.48 -2.61
C SER A 43 16.32 -2.78 -1.36
N PRO A 44 16.73 -3.72 -0.49
CA PRO A 44 16.02 -3.99 0.76
C PRO A 44 15.91 -2.74 1.65
N CYS A 45 14.68 -2.30 1.89
CA CYS A 45 14.40 -1.04 2.58
C CYS A 45 13.10 -1.08 3.39
N HIS A 46 13.06 -0.27 4.45
CA HIS A 46 11.81 0.11 5.09
C HIS A 46 11.35 1.44 4.54
N THR A 47 10.14 1.47 3.97
CA THR A 47 9.52 2.65 3.41
C THR A 47 8.29 3.00 4.22
N HIS A 48 8.28 4.20 4.80
CA HIS A 48 7.12 4.78 5.44
C HIS A 48 6.61 5.93 4.58
N VAL A 49 5.34 5.90 4.19
CA VAL A 49 4.70 6.96 3.41
C VAL A 49 3.53 7.49 4.21
N GLN A 50 3.54 8.80 4.48
CA GLN A 50 2.44 9.48 5.14
C GLN A 50 1.87 10.56 4.23
N VAL A 51 0.58 10.45 3.96
CA VAL A 51 -0.17 11.39 3.12
C VAL A 51 -1.17 12.15 3.99
N LYS A 52 -1.08 13.48 3.97
CA LYS A 52 -1.97 14.40 4.70
C LYS A 52 -2.71 15.41 3.79
N SER A 53 -2.52 15.33 2.48
CA SER A 53 -3.15 16.19 1.47
C SER A 53 -3.64 15.37 0.27
N PRO A 54 -4.51 15.91 -0.60
CA PRO A 54 -4.96 15.20 -1.79
C PRO A 54 -3.77 14.77 -2.67
N CYS A 55 -3.63 13.48 -2.97
CA CYS A 55 -2.50 13.06 -3.79
C CYS A 55 -2.74 11.80 -4.61
N HIS A 56 -1.88 11.60 -5.59
CA HIS A 56 -1.69 10.32 -6.24
C HIS A 56 -0.31 9.77 -5.86
N THR A 57 -0.27 8.62 -5.20
CA THR A 57 0.98 8.01 -4.71
C THR A 57 1.18 6.64 -5.34
N HIS A 58 2.35 6.42 -5.94
CA HIS A 58 2.78 5.12 -6.42
C HIS A 58 4.02 4.65 -5.64
N VAL A 59 3.94 3.48 -5.01
CA VAL A 59 5.06 2.91 -4.23
C VAL A 59 5.45 1.56 -4.79
N LYS A 60 6.75 1.40 -5.05
CA LYS A 60 7.36 0.11 -5.40
C LYS A 60 8.53 -0.15 -4.46
N SER A 61 8.42 -1.19 -3.63
CA SER A 61 9.44 -1.53 -2.63
C SER A 61 9.56 -3.05 -2.45
N PRO A 62 10.78 -3.57 -2.20
CA PRO A 62 11.02 -5.01 -2.06
C PRO A 62 10.96 -5.57 -0.63
N CYS A 63 10.69 -4.80 0.44
CA CYS A 63 10.75 -5.36 1.81
C CYS A 63 9.64 -4.95 2.77
N HIS A 64 9.64 -3.71 3.26
CA HIS A 64 8.65 -3.29 4.25
C HIS A 64 8.06 -1.96 3.85
N THR A 65 6.74 -1.94 3.67
CA THR A 65 6.02 -0.74 3.27
C THR A 65 4.92 -0.47 4.26
N HIS A 66 4.98 0.70 4.90
CA HIS A 66 3.89 1.23 5.71
C HIS A 66 3.33 2.47 5.02
N VAL A 67 2.05 2.43 4.65
CA VAL A 67 1.35 3.56 4.04
C VAL A 67 0.25 4.02 4.98
N GLN A 68 0.28 5.30 5.34
CA GLN A 68 -0.78 5.95 6.11
C GLN A 68 -1.37 7.10 5.31
N VAL A 69 -2.69 7.03 5.11
CA VAL A 69 -3.46 8.04 4.38
C VAL A 69 -4.45 8.70 5.33
N LYS A 70 -4.41 10.04 5.38
CA LYS A 70 -5.31 10.88 6.19
C LYS A 70 -6.07 11.93 5.38
N SER A 71 -6.00 11.89 4.05
CA SER A 71 -6.66 12.81 3.10
C SER A 71 -7.16 12.04 1.87
N PRO A 72 -8.08 12.61 1.06
CA PRO A 72 -8.53 11.96 -0.17
C PRO A 72 -7.36 11.56 -1.07
N CYS A 73 -7.23 10.31 -1.49
CA CYS A 73 -6.11 9.94 -2.35
C CYS A 73 -6.36 8.72 -3.23
N HIS A 74 -5.50 8.62 -4.26
CA HIS A 74 -5.29 7.40 -5.02
C HIS A 74 -3.91 6.83 -4.67
N THR A 75 -3.89 5.60 -4.15
CA THR A 75 -2.65 4.93 -3.77
C THR A 75 -2.50 3.64 -4.56
N HIS A 76 -1.36 3.49 -5.25
CA HIS A 76 -0.97 2.25 -5.90
C HIS A 76 0.29 1.69 -5.23
N VAL A 77 0.22 0.47 -4.72
CA VAL A 77 1.34 -0.23 -4.10
C VAL A 77 1.66 -1.48 -4.92
N GLN A 78 2.90 -1.58 -5.39
CA GLN A 78 3.40 -2.76 -6.08
C GLN A 78 4.55 -3.39 -5.30
N VAL A 79 4.40 -4.67 -4.96
CA VAL A 79 5.44 -5.46 -4.30
C VAL A 79 5.91 -6.59 -5.22
N LYS A 80 7.24 -6.69 -5.37
CA LYS A 80 7.90 -7.68 -6.23
C LYS A 80 8.89 -8.60 -5.51
N SER A 81 9.03 -8.48 -4.19
CA SER A 81 9.93 -9.32 -3.37
C SER A 81 9.28 -9.59 -2.02
N PRO A 82 9.66 -10.68 -1.31
CA PRO A 82 9.02 -11.05 -0.06
C PRO A 82 8.96 -9.91 0.95
N CYS A 83 7.77 -9.64 1.47
CA CYS A 83 7.53 -8.37 2.17
C CYS A 83 6.44 -8.45 3.25
N HIS A 84 6.45 -7.44 4.12
CA HIS A 84 5.27 -7.05 4.88
C HIS A 84 4.77 -5.68 4.43
N THR A 85 3.47 -5.60 4.13
CA THR A 85 2.80 -4.37 3.75
C THR A 85 1.70 -4.05 4.75
N HIS A 86 1.73 -2.84 5.29
CA HIS A 86 0.69 -2.32 6.16
C HIS A 86 0.10 -1.05 5.55
N VAL A 87 -1.21 -1.03 5.34
CA VAL A 87 -1.94 0.11 4.79
C VAL A 87 -3.00 0.54 5.79
N GLN A 88 -2.95 1.79 6.20
CA GLN A 88 -3.96 2.41 7.05
C GLN A 88 -4.61 3.59 6.35
N VAL A 89 -5.93 3.53 6.21
CA VAL A 89 -6.74 4.55 5.55
C VAL A 89 -7.72 5.15 6.56
N LYS A 90 -7.71 6.48 6.67
CA LYS A 90 -8.61 7.25 7.55
C LYS A 90 -9.43 8.33 6.80
N SER A 91 -9.38 8.34 5.48
CA SER A 91 -10.08 9.27 4.58
C SER A 91 -10.57 8.55 3.32
N PRO A 92 -11.51 9.13 2.55
CA PRO A 92 -11.96 8.51 1.30
C PRO A 92 -10.79 8.19 0.37
N CYS A 93 -10.69 6.96 -0.13
CA CYS A 93 -9.56 6.61 -0.99
C CYS A 93 -9.85 5.48 -1.97
N HIS A 94 -9.06 5.46 -3.04
CA HIS A 94 -8.90 4.30 -3.89
C HIS A 94 -7.50 3.71 -3.68
N THR A 95 -7.45 2.45 -3.27
CA THR A 95 -6.20 1.73 -3.05
C THR A 95 -6.11 0.53 -3.99
N HIS A 96 -5.03 0.46 -4.76
CA HIS A 96 -4.69 -0.71 -5.55
C HIS A 96 -3.40 -1.35 -5.03
N VAL A 97 -3.46 -2.62 -4.66
CA VAL A 97 -2.30 -3.39 -4.18
C VAL A 97 -2.05 -4.55 -5.11
N GLN A 98 -0.85 -4.63 -5.67
CA GLN A 98 -0.41 -5.77 -6.48
C GLN A 98 0.78 -6.45 -5.82
N VAL A 99 0.63 -7.74 -5.55
CA VAL A 99 1.67 -8.59 -4.95
C VAL A 99 2.00 -9.75 -5.88
N LYS A 100 3.30 -9.94 -6.16
CA LYS A 100 3.81 -11.01 -7.03
C LYS A 100 4.81 -11.96 -6.34
N CYS A 101 4.84 -11.94 -5.02
CA CYS A 101 5.82 -12.63 -4.17
C CYS A 101 5.20 -12.95 -2.80
N PRO A 102 5.73 -13.94 -2.05
CA PRO A 102 5.20 -14.26 -0.72
C PRO A 102 5.11 -13.04 0.19
N CYS A 103 3.95 -12.77 0.78
CA CYS A 103 3.78 -11.58 1.60
C CYS A 103 2.75 -11.72 2.71
N HIS A 104 2.91 -10.87 3.72
CA HIS A 104 1.83 -10.54 4.67
C HIS A 104 1.33 -9.13 4.39
N THR A 105 0.02 -9.00 4.17
CA THR A 105 -0.63 -7.71 3.96
C THR A 105 -1.66 -7.45 5.05
N HIS A 106 -1.55 -6.30 5.71
CA HIS A 106 -2.56 -5.84 6.65
C HIS A 106 -3.16 -4.52 6.16
N VAL A 107 -4.48 -4.49 6.00
CA VAL A 107 -5.22 -3.32 5.56
C VAL A 107 -6.23 -2.94 6.62
N GLN A 108 -6.14 -1.73 7.14
CA GLN A 108 -7.13 -1.16 8.06
C GLN A 108 -7.78 0.06 7.43
N VAL A 109 -9.11 0.04 7.35
CA VAL A 109 -9.88 1.15 6.78
C VAL A 109 -10.94 1.64 7.76
N LYS A 110 -10.99 2.96 7.93
CA LYS A 110 -11.93 3.66 8.82
C LYS A 110 -12.82 4.70 8.10
N SER A 111 -12.80 4.71 6.78
CA SER A 111 -13.50 5.68 5.92
C SER A 111 -13.92 5.02 4.59
N PRO A 112 -14.89 5.59 3.85
CA PRO A 112 -15.35 4.99 2.61
C PRO A 112 -14.21 4.72 1.62
N CYS A 113 -14.15 3.50 1.06
CA CYS A 113 -13.00 3.12 0.25
C CYS A 113 -13.33 2.15 -0.88
N HIS A 114 -12.53 2.24 -1.95
CA HIS A 114 -12.42 1.18 -2.93
C HIS A 114 -11.03 0.57 -2.85
N THR A 115 -10.96 -0.72 -2.54
CA THR A 115 -9.71 -1.45 -2.44
C THR A 115 -9.70 -2.58 -3.46
N HIS A 116 -8.69 -2.59 -4.33
CA HIS A 116 -8.43 -3.70 -5.25
C HIS A 116 -7.11 -4.36 -4.86
N VAL A 117 -7.13 -5.65 -4.61
CA VAL A 117 -5.94 -6.44 -4.25
C VAL A 117 -5.77 -7.57 -5.27
N GLN A 118 -4.62 -7.61 -5.93
CA GLN A 118 -4.24 -8.69 -6.82
C GLN A 118 -3.01 -9.43 -6.27
N VAL A 119 -3.12 -10.74 -6.12
CA VAL A 119 -2.06 -11.59 -5.57
C VAL A 119 -1.75 -12.74 -6.54
N LYS A 120 -0.47 -12.92 -6.87
CA LYS A 120 0.01 -13.99 -7.77
C LYS A 120 0.96 -14.99 -7.08
N SER A 121 0.93 -15.07 -5.77
CA SER A 121 1.86 -15.86 -4.95
C SER A 121 1.24 -16.15 -3.59
N PRO A 122 1.76 -17.10 -2.80
CA PRO A 122 1.23 -17.39 -1.47
C PRO A 122 1.19 -16.13 -0.59
N CYS A 123 0.05 -15.81 0.02
CA CYS A 123 0.00 -14.68 0.95
C CYS A 123 -1.01 -14.86 2.07
N HIS A 124 -0.76 -14.12 3.15
CA HIS A 124 -1.73 -13.90 4.20
C HIS A 124 -2.18 -12.44 4.15
N THR A 125 -3.49 -12.22 4.04
CA THR A 125 -4.06 -10.88 4.09
C THR A 125 -5.07 -10.77 5.21
N HIS A 126 -4.87 -9.78 6.06
CA HIS A 126 -5.83 -9.36 7.07
C HIS A 126 -6.43 -8.02 6.67
N VAL A 127 -7.77 -7.95 6.59
CA VAL A 127 -8.49 -6.74 6.23
C VAL A 127 -9.51 -6.40 7.31
N GLN A 128 -9.35 -5.24 7.94
CA GLN A 128 -10.29 -4.70 8.92
C GLN A 128 -10.96 -3.44 8.37
N VAL A 129 -12.29 -3.44 8.34
CA VAL A 129 -13.08 -2.34 7.77
C VAL A 129 -14.14 -1.88 8.78
N LYS A 130 -14.19 -0.57 9.04
CA LYS A 130 -15.17 0.06 9.94
C LYS A 130 -16.18 0.99 9.25
N SER A 131 -16.20 1.00 7.92
CA SER A 131 -16.99 1.92 7.08
C SER A 131 -17.35 1.26 5.76
N PRO A 132 -18.30 1.79 4.96
CA PRO A 132 -18.65 1.20 3.67
C PRO A 132 -17.42 1.10 2.76
N CYS A 133 -17.07 -0.11 2.34
CA CYS A 133 -15.93 -0.31 1.44
C CYS A 133 -16.22 -1.38 0.39
N HIS A 134 -15.91 -1.06 -0.85
CA HIS A 134 -15.87 -2.04 -1.92
C HIS A 134 -14.47 -2.65 -1.98
N THR A 135 -14.39 -3.94 -1.69
CA THR A 135 -13.13 -4.69 -1.74
C THR A 135 -13.20 -5.78 -2.80
N HIS A 136 -12.34 -5.67 -3.82
CA HIS A 136 -12.14 -6.72 -4.81
C HIS A 136 -10.79 -7.39 -4.56
N VAL A 137 -10.78 -8.72 -4.47
CA VAL A 137 -9.55 -9.50 -4.26
C VAL A 137 -9.47 -10.60 -5.30
N GLN A 138 -8.41 -10.58 -6.11
CA GLN A 138 -8.10 -11.62 -7.08
C GLN A 138 -6.82 -12.34 -6.67
N VAL A 139 -6.87 -13.67 -6.61
CA VAL A 139 -5.74 -14.50 -6.19
C VAL A 139 -5.57 -15.66 -7.16
N LYS A 140 -4.33 -15.96 -7.56
CA LYS A 140 -3.98 -17.08 -8.46
C LYS A 140 -3.17 -18.20 -7.78
N CYS A 141 -3.08 -18.21 -6.45
CA CYS A 141 -2.18 -19.06 -5.66
C CYS A 141 -2.80 -19.37 -4.28
N PRO A 142 -2.21 -20.24 -3.45
CA PRO A 142 -2.69 -20.51 -2.09
C PRO A 142 -2.81 -19.22 -1.27
N TYR A 143 -3.97 -18.96 -0.68
CA TYR A 143 -4.26 -17.69 -0.02
C TYR A 143 -5.06 -17.86 1.24
N GLN A 144 -4.61 -17.21 2.31
CA GLN A 144 -5.39 -17.09 3.53
C GLN A 144 -5.86 -15.66 3.72
N GLN A 145 -7.19 -15.52 3.82
CA GLN A 145 -7.85 -14.26 4.07
C GLN A 145 -8.55 -14.27 5.42
N GLN A 146 -8.27 -13.24 6.22
CA GLN A 146 -9.08 -12.90 7.37
C GLN A 146 -9.71 -11.52 7.12
N LYS A 147 -11.04 -11.48 7.14
CA LYS A 147 -11.83 -10.26 6.95
C LYS A 147 -12.68 -10.03 8.18
N THR A 148 -12.61 -8.83 8.74
CA THR A 148 -13.51 -8.39 9.81
C THR A 148 -14.16 -7.10 9.34
N SER A 149 -15.46 -7.16 9.05
CA SER A 149 -16.27 -6.02 8.60
C SER A 149 -17.49 -5.88 9.49
N VAL A 150 -17.93 -4.63 9.71
CA VAL A 150 -19.18 -4.32 10.42
C VAL A 150 -20.34 -4.10 9.44
N GLN A 151 -20.15 -4.13 8.11
CA GLN A 151 -21.25 -4.03 7.14
C GLN A 151 -20.88 -4.53 5.72
N GLU A 152 -21.90 -4.62 4.86
CA GLU A 152 -22.02 -5.37 3.60
C GLU A 152 -20.79 -5.38 2.67
N THR A 153 -20.36 -6.58 2.29
CA THR A 153 -19.27 -6.81 1.32
C THR A 153 -19.77 -7.69 0.18
N ARG A 154 -19.85 -7.15 -1.04
CA ARG A 154 -19.92 -7.97 -2.26
C ARG A 154 -18.53 -8.51 -2.56
N THR A 155 -18.26 -9.73 -2.08
CA THR A 155 -17.08 -10.50 -2.49
C THR A 155 -17.47 -11.30 -3.73
N LYS A 156 -16.94 -10.98 -4.91
CA LYS A 156 -16.89 -11.96 -6.02
C LYS A 156 -15.57 -12.70 -5.89
N PRO A 157 -15.52 -13.94 -5.36
CA PRO A 157 -14.36 -14.77 -5.57
C PRO A 157 -14.23 -14.98 -7.09
N GLY A 158 -13.12 -14.53 -7.67
CA GLY A 158 -12.77 -14.96 -9.01
C GLY A 158 -12.61 -16.47 -8.96
N LEU A 159 -13.48 -17.19 -9.69
CA LEU A 159 -13.36 -18.63 -9.85
C LEU A 159 -11.92 -18.94 -10.27
N ASN A 160 -11.32 -19.92 -9.57
CA ASN A 160 -10.24 -20.71 -10.14
C ASN A 160 -10.80 -21.28 -11.44
N GLN A 161 -10.29 -20.80 -12.57
CA GLN A 161 -10.31 -21.55 -13.80
C GLN A 161 -8.87 -22.02 -14.01
N ASP A 162 -8.80 -23.31 -14.35
CA ASP A 162 -7.64 -24.21 -14.37
C ASP A 162 -6.32 -23.62 -14.88
#